data_AF-A0A2V9CDQ0-F1
#
_entry.id   AF-A0A2V9CDQ0-F1
#
_cell.length_a   1.000
_cell.length_b   1.000
_cell.length_c   1.000
_cell.angle_alpha   90.00
_cell.angle_beta   90.00
_cell.angle_gamma   90.00
#
_symmetry.space_group_name_H-M   'P 1'
#
loop_
_entity.id
_entity.type
_entity.pdbx_description
1 polymer ?
#
loop_
_entity_poly.entity_id
_entity_poly.type
_entity_poly.pdbx_seq_one_letter_code
_entity_poly.pdbx_strand_id
1 'polypeptide(L)'
;MEIVTSTPQQRDPILVRVTNLTAKTLQLALPLYFYGRTSLFRQTLASDPLDIEQKKGRHWVEIPLGLPSAAPSASPQIEAGQTKEYRFGVVGAGEYRVRVWYVVSPPQAGPPPRPAKYASVVSTIFKVN
;
A
#
# COMPACT_ATOMS: atom_id res chain seq x y z
N MET A 1 4.23 -9.48 9.29
CA MET A 1 4.81 -8.59 8.26
C MET A 1 5.20 -7.29 8.94
N GLU A 2 6.30 -6.70 8.51
CA GLU A 2 6.86 -5.47 9.08
C GLU A 2 7.13 -4.47 7.96
N ILE A 3 6.99 -3.17 8.26
CA ILE A 3 7.28 -2.07 7.35
C ILE A 3 8.20 -1.08 8.06
N VAL A 4 9.37 -0.85 7.49
CA VAL A 4 10.34 0.14 7.97
C VAL A 4 10.49 1.24 6.92
N THR A 5 10.29 2.49 7.34
CA THR A 5 10.45 3.68 6.50
C THR A 5 11.71 4.44 6.89
N SER A 6 12.49 4.90 5.91
CA SER A 6 13.55 5.89 6.17
C SER A 6 12.94 7.31 6.23
N THR A 7 13.52 8.16 7.08
CA THR A 7 13.19 9.60 7.04
C THR A 7 13.97 10.23 5.89
N PRO A 8 13.31 10.85 4.89
CA PRO A 8 14.01 11.45 3.78
C PRO A 8 14.74 12.72 4.23
N GLN A 9 16.00 12.90 3.83
CA GLN A 9 16.55 14.25 3.70
C GLN A 9 15.93 14.89 2.45
N GLN A 10 15.80 16.22 2.43
CA GLN A 10 14.84 17.03 1.65
C GLN A 10 14.72 16.77 0.11
N ARG A 11 15.55 15.89 -0.48
CA ARG A 11 15.53 15.50 -1.90
C ARG A 11 15.66 14.00 -2.15
N ASP A 12 15.78 13.18 -1.11
CA ASP A 12 15.94 11.74 -1.25
C ASP A 12 14.58 11.04 -1.30
N PRO A 13 14.42 10.01 -2.16
CA PRO A 13 13.21 9.21 -2.15
C PRO A 13 13.07 8.51 -0.78
N ILE A 14 11.84 8.46 -0.28
CA ILE A 14 11.51 7.69 0.90
C ILE A 14 11.68 6.21 0.56
N LEU A 15 12.55 5.53 1.31
CA LEU A 15 12.77 4.10 1.16
C LEU A 15 11.87 3.36 2.15
N VAL A 16 11.11 2.41 1.63
CA VAL A 16 10.26 1.52 2.42
C VAL A 16 10.68 0.09 2.24
N ARG A 17 11.08 -0.52 3.35
CA ARG A 17 11.41 -1.94 3.43
C ARG A 17 10.22 -2.69 3.98
N VAL A 18 9.71 -3.61 3.18
CA VAL A 18 8.61 -4.51 3.56
C VAL A 18 9.19 -5.88 3.77
N THR A 19 9.11 -6.40 4.99
CA THR A 19 9.65 -7.71 5.35
C THR A 19 8.51 -8.68 5.67
N ASN A 20 8.49 -9.81 4.97
CA ASN A 20 7.54 -10.88 5.27
C ASN A 20 8.07 -11.75 6.42
N LEU A 21 7.65 -11.42 7.63
CA LEU A 21 7.96 -12.20 8.84
C LEU A 21 7.09 -13.46 9.01
N THR A 22 6.25 -13.83 8.04
CA THR A 22 5.41 -15.03 8.13
C THR A 22 6.08 -16.22 7.46
N ALA A 23 5.65 -17.45 7.82
CA ALA A 23 6.16 -18.68 7.21
C ALA A 23 5.58 -18.96 5.80
N LYS A 24 4.73 -18.08 5.26
CA LYS A 24 4.04 -18.29 3.98
C LYS A 24 4.37 -17.15 3.02
N THR A 25 4.36 -17.44 1.72
CA THR A 25 4.37 -16.40 0.70
C THR A 25 3.11 -15.56 0.83
N LEU A 26 3.28 -14.24 0.85
CA LEU A 26 2.18 -13.27 0.88
C LEU A 26 2.00 -12.64 -0.49
N GLN A 27 0.76 -12.50 -0.92
CA GLN A 27 0.41 -11.68 -2.08
C GLN A 27 0.11 -10.27 -1.58
N LEU A 28 0.85 -9.28 -2.05
CA LEU A 28 0.59 -7.88 -1.75
C LEU A 28 -0.52 -7.37 -2.67
N ALA A 29 -1.46 -6.59 -2.12
CA ALA A 29 -2.57 -6.04 -2.90
C ALA A 29 -2.19 -4.65 -3.44
N LEU A 30 -2.57 -4.38 -4.69
CA LEU A 30 -2.32 -3.11 -5.33
C LEU A 30 -3.52 -2.16 -5.09
N PRO A 31 -3.32 -0.99 -4.49
CA PRO A 31 -4.37 0.01 -4.35
C PRO A 31 -4.87 0.49 -5.72
N LEU A 32 -6.15 0.86 -5.78
CA LEU A 32 -6.79 1.38 -6.99
C LEU A 32 -6.87 2.90 -6.93
N TYR A 33 -6.19 3.59 -7.84
CA TYR A 33 -6.41 5.02 -8.01
C TYR A 33 -7.79 5.28 -8.63
N PHE A 34 -8.57 6.14 -7.97
CA PHE A 34 -9.80 6.70 -8.52
C PHE A 34 -9.55 8.12 -9.00
N TYR A 35 -9.58 8.33 -10.31
CA TYR A 35 -9.47 9.66 -10.91
C TYR A 35 -10.80 10.08 -11.55
N GLY A 36 -11.26 11.31 -11.26
CA GLY A 36 -12.42 11.95 -11.90
C GLY A 36 -13.26 12.84 -10.96
N ARG A 37 -13.76 13.99 -11.45
CA ARG A 37 -14.66 14.90 -10.71
C ARG A 37 -16.15 14.75 -11.07
N THR A 38 -16.51 13.88 -12.00
CA THR A 38 -17.89 13.75 -12.50
C THR A 38 -18.12 12.35 -13.06
N SER A 39 -19.12 11.62 -12.51
CA SER A 39 -19.82 10.39 -12.98
C SER A 39 -19.08 9.24 -13.69
N LEU A 40 -17.79 9.35 -13.99
CA LEU A 40 -16.96 8.37 -14.69
C LEU A 40 -15.65 8.22 -13.91
N PHE A 41 -15.71 7.50 -12.78
CA PHE A 41 -14.52 7.11 -12.05
C PHE A 41 -13.69 6.17 -12.93
N ARG A 42 -12.53 6.62 -13.41
CA ARG A 42 -11.53 5.71 -13.97
C ARG A 42 -10.76 5.08 -12.83
N GLN A 43 -10.76 3.76 -12.80
CA GLN A 43 -9.95 2.96 -11.88
C GLN A 43 -8.65 2.62 -12.57
N THR A 44 -7.53 2.83 -11.90
CA THR A 44 -6.21 2.41 -12.39
C THR A 44 -5.47 1.75 -11.25
N LEU A 45 -4.93 0.55 -11.47
CA LEU A 45 -4.09 -0.12 -10.47
C LEU A 45 -2.83 0.70 -10.22
N ALA A 46 -2.45 0.84 -8.96
CA ALA A 46 -1.16 1.39 -8.62
C ALA A 46 -0.04 0.47 -9.10
N SER A 47 1.13 1.06 -9.39
CA SER A 47 2.35 0.33 -9.70
C SER A 47 2.89 -0.44 -8.49
N ASP A 48 2.64 0.09 -7.29
CA ASP A 48 3.21 -0.40 -6.05
C ASP A 48 2.11 -0.77 -5.05
N PRO A 49 2.32 -1.78 -4.18
CA PRO A 49 1.31 -2.29 -3.25
C PRO A 49 1.16 -1.45 -1.99
N LEU A 50 1.45 -0.15 -2.08
CA LEU A 50 1.57 0.75 -0.95
C LEU A 50 0.73 2.01 -1.12
N ASP A 51 0.14 2.45 -0.01
CA ASP A 51 -0.54 3.73 0.10
C ASP A 51 0.22 4.67 1.02
N ILE A 52 0.12 5.97 0.73
CA ILE A 52 0.71 7.02 1.54
C ILE A 52 -0.39 7.85 2.17
N GLU A 53 -0.34 7.99 3.48
CA GLU A 53 -1.27 8.82 4.25
C GLU A 53 -0.52 10.02 4.83
N GLN A 54 -1.10 11.21 4.66
CA GLN A 54 -0.62 12.45 5.29
C GLN A 54 -1.52 12.80 6.47
N LYS A 55 -0.92 13.22 7.58
CA LYS A 55 -1.68 13.72 8.72
C LYS A 55 -2.29 15.08 8.41
N LYS A 56 -3.62 15.19 8.55
CA LYS A 56 -4.39 16.44 8.48
C LYS A 56 -5.16 16.61 9.78
N GLY A 57 -4.66 17.50 10.64
CA GLY A 57 -5.19 17.65 12.00
C GLY A 57 -5.04 16.37 12.81
N ARG A 58 -6.18 15.80 13.24
CA ARG A 58 -6.24 14.53 14.00
C ARG A 58 -6.44 13.29 13.11
N HIS A 59 -6.61 13.48 11.80
CA HIS A 59 -6.93 12.39 10.87
C HIS A 59 -5.75 12.10 9.95
N TRP A 60 -5.66 10.85 9.52
CA TRP A 60 -4.78 10.43 8.43
C TRP A 60 -5.61 10.42 7.16
N VAL A 61 -5.16 11.21 6.18
CA VAL A 61 -5.83 11.35 4.89
C VAL A 61 -4.96 10.66 3.86
N GLU A 62 -5.55 9.69 3.17
CA GLU A 62 -4.94 9.04 2.02
C GLU A 62 -4.71 10.09 0.92
N ILE A 63 -3.46 10.18 0.47
CA ILE A 63 -3.13 10.95 -0.74
C ILE A 63 -3.72 10.15 -1.89
N PRO A 64 -4.57 10.74 -2.77
CA PRO A 64 -5.60 10.04 -3.54
C PRO A 64 -5.08 8.75 -4.18
N LEU A 65 -5.34 7.68 -3.45
CA LEU A 65 -5.21 6.27 -3.72
C LEU A 65 -6.57 5.70 -3.25
N GLY A 66 -6.90 4.50 -3.65
CA GLY A 66 -8.20 3.92 -3.32
C GLY A 66 -8.10 2.45 -3.01
N LEU A 67 -9.25 1.80 -2.88
CA LEU A 67 -9.37 0.47 -2.30
C LEU A 67 -8.37 -0.56 -2.88
N PRO A 68 -7.76 -1.39 -2.02
CA PRO A 68 -6.84 -2.44 -2.46
C PRO A 68 -7.53 -3.46 -3.36
N SER A 69 -6.83 -3.82 -4.44
CA SER A 69 -7.24 -4.84 -5.40
C SER A 69 -6.12 -5.84 -5.60
N ALA A 70 -6.45 -7.13 -5.50
CA ALA A 70 -5.57 -8.21 -5.92
C ALA A 70 -5.92 -8.64 -7.34
N ALA A 71 -5.48 -7.88 -8.35
CA ALA A 71 -5.42 -8.40 -9.71
C ALA A 71 -4.30 -9.47 -9.74
N PRO A 72 -4.61 -10.78 -9.90
CA PRO A 72 -3.65 -11.85 -9.61
C PRO A 72 -2.38 -11.82 -10.48
N SER A 73 -2.47 -11.30 -11.71
CA SER A 73 -1.34 -11.18 -12.63
C SER A 73 -0.45 -9.95 -12.38
N ALA A 74 -0.95 -8.93 -11.67
CA ALA A 74 -0.23 -7.68 -11.42
C ALA A 74 0.32 -7.58 -9.99
N SER A 75 -0.26 -8.33 -9.06
CA SER A 75 0.02 -8.23 -7.63
C SER A 75 1.37 -8.86 -7.26
N PRO A 76 2.32 -8.10 -6.69
CA PRO A 76 3.62 -8.65 -6.31
C PRO A 76 3.49 -9.62 -5.14
N GLN A 77 4.24 -10.72 -5.19
CA GLN A 77 4.38 -11.66 -4.08
C GLN A 77 5.65 -11.39 -3.27
N ILE A 78 5.63 -11.68 -1.97
CA ILE A 78 6.81 -11.63 -1.10
C ILE A 78 6.94 -12.96 -0.36
N GLU A 79 8.06 -13.65 -0.56
CA GLU A 79 8.32 -14.96 0.03
C GLU A 79 8.58 -14.87 1.54
N ALA A 80 8.51 -15.99 2.24
CA ALA A 80 8.81 -16.04 3.67
C ALA A 80 10.25 -15.58 3.96
N GLY A 81 10.41 -14.62 4.87
CA GLY A 81 11.70 -14.02 5.22
C GLY A 81 12.24 -13.01 4.21
N GLN A 82 11.60 -12.84 3.05
CA GLN A 82 12.05 -11.89 2.03
C GLN A 82 11.77 -10.44 2.47
N THR A 83 12.68 -9.54 2.08
CA THR A 83 12.49 -8.09 2.16
C THR A 83 12.37 -7.51 0.75
N LYS A 84 11.37 -6.67 0.52
CA LYS A 84 11.24 -5.86 -0.70
C LYS A 84 11.40 -4.38 -0.39
N GLU A 85 12.09 -3.67 -1.28
CA GLU A 85 12.30 -2.24 -1.17
C GLU A 85 11.42 -1.49 -2.16
N TYR A 86 10.75 -0.45 -1.68
CA TYR A 86 9.95 0.46 -2.49
C TYR A 86 10.46 1.88 -2.27
N ARG A 87 10.46 2.68 -3.34
CA ARG A 87 10.92 4.07 -3.31
C ARG A 87 9.82 4.97 -3.82
N PHE A 88 9.53 6.04 -3.10
CA PHE A 88 8.58 7.04 -3.55
C PHE A 88 8.94 8.44 -3.04
N GLY A 89 8.42 9.46 -3.72
CA GLY A 89 8.43 10.84 -3.25
C GLY A 89 7.08 11.22 -2.68
N VAL A 90 7.08 12.16 -1.75
CA VAL A 90 5.86 12.87 -1.34
C VAL A 90 6.03 14.34 -1.66
N VAL A 91 4.93 15.00 -1.99
CA VAL A 91 4.91 16.45 -2.23
C VAL A 91 4.41 17.14 -0.97
N GLY A 92 5.16 18.17 -0.54
CA GLY A 92 4.83 19.00 0.61
C GLY A 92 5.44 18.51 1.92
N ALA A 93 5.56 19.44 2.87
CA ALA A 93 5.99 19.15 4.23
C ALA A 93 4.85 18.55 5.06
N GLY A 94 5.19 17.73 6.05
CA GLY A 94 4.21 17.17 6.99
C GLY A 94 4.63 15.85 7.64
N GLU A 95 3.70 15.28 8.40
CA GLU A 95 3.82 13.94 8.97
C GLU A 95 3.12 12.94 8.06
N TYR A 96 3.82 11.85 7.73
CA TYR A 96 3.40 10.83 6.79
C TYR A 96 3.52 9.44 7.41
N ARG A 97 2.74 8.50 6.89
CA ARG A 97 2.90 7.06 7.15
C ARG A 97 2.55 6.27 5.89
N VAL A 98 3.07 5.06 5.79
CA VAL A 98 2.85 4.16 4.66
C VAL A 98 2.02 3.00 5.12
N ARG A 99 1.07 2.59 4.27
CA ARG A 99 0.29 1.38 4.46
C ARG A 99 0.61 0.41 3.35
N VAL A 100 0.83 -0.86 3.68
CA VAL A 100 0.97 -1.92 2.68
C VAL A 100 -0.14 -2.93 2.90
N TRP A 101 -0.89 -3.20 1.83
CA TRP A 101 -1.98 -4.17 1.86
C TRP A 101 -1.51 -5.54 1.41
N TYR A 102 -2.08 -6.57 1.99
CA TYR A 102 -1.84 -7.95 1.59
C TYR A 102 -3.14 -8.76 1.63
N VAL A 103 -3.16 -9.79 0.79
CA VAL A 103 -4.29 -10.71 0.67
C VAL A 103 -4.24 -11.71 1.83
N VAL A 104 -5.30 -11.72 2.63
CA VAL A 104 -5.51 -12.72 3.69
C VAL A 104 -6.15 -13.97 3.11
N SER A 105 -7.14 -13.78 2.23
CA SER A 105 -7.77 -14.87 1.48
C SER A 105 -8.08 -14.41 0.05
N PRO A 106 -7.65 -15.13 -0.98
CA PRO A 106 -7.96 -14.80 -2.36
C PRO A 106 -9.46 -14.96 -2.64
N PRO A 107 -9.99 -14.31 -3.70
CA PRO A 107 -11.37 -14.52 -4.10
C PRO A 107 -11.56 -15.98 -4.53
N GLN A 108 -12.69 -16.59 -4.14
CA GLN A 108 -13.03 -17.94 -4.57
C GLN A 108 -14.26 -17.90 -5.48
N ALA A 109 -14.08 -18.42 -6.69
CA ALA A 109 -15.16 -18.68 -7.62
C ALA A 109 -15.95 -19.93 -7.16
N GLY A 110 -17.28 -19.86 -7.24
CA GLY A 110 -18.20 -20.94 -6.87
C GLY A 110 -19.43 -20.40 -6.12
N PRO A 111 -20.49 -21.20 -5.92
CA PRO A 111 -21.66 -20.78 -5.14
C PRO A 111 -21.53 -21.21 -3.65
N PRO A 112 -21.60 -20.29 -2.67
CA PRO A 112 -21.64 -18.83 -2.83
C PRO A 112 -20.23 -18.25 -3.11
N PRO A 113 -20.14 -17.18 -3.92
CA PRO A 113 -18.86 -16.55 -4.21
C PRO A 113 -18.33 -15.90 -2.94
N ARG A 114 -17.04 -16.11 -2.65
CA ARG A 114 -16.37 -15.50 -1.51
C ARG A 114 -15.45 -14.38 -1.98
N PRO A 115 -15.70 -13.12 -1.58
CA PRO A 115 -14.83 -12.01 -1.96
C PRO A 115 -13.46 -12.17 -1.30
N ALA A 116 -12.45 -11.53 -1.89
CA ALA A 116 -11.13 -11.43 -1.30
C ALA A 116 -11.19 -10.74 0.07
N LYS A 117 -10.35 -11.18 1.00
CA LYS A 117 -10.12 -10.48 2.28
C LYS A 117 -8.72 -9.90 2.29
N TYR A 118 -8.63 -8.66 2.75
CA TYR A 118 -7.39 -7.91 2.83
C TYR A 118 -7.08 -7.54 4.27
N ALA A 119 -5.80 -7.41 4.57
CA ALA A 119 -5.30 -6.78 5.78
C ALA A 119 -4.19 -5.82 5.39
N SER A 120 -3.79 -4.95 6.32
CA SER A 120 -2.69 -4.02 6.10
C SER A 120 -1.79 -3.93 7.31
N VAL A 121 -0.54 -3.57 7.03
CA VAL A 121 0.43 -3.12 8.03
C VAL A 121 0.70 -1.64 7.75
N VAL A 122 0.92 -0.86 8.80
CA VAL A 122 1.23 0.57 8.71
C VAL A 122 2.63 0.80 9.27
N SER A 123 3.41 1.63 8.59
CA SER A 123 4.75 1.99 9.03
C SER A 123 4.74 2.85 10.29
N THR A 124 5.91 3.04 10.88
CA THR A 124 6.15 4.16 11.77
C THR A 124 5.92 5.49 11.05
N ILE A 125 5.53 6.52 11.81
CA ILE A 125 5.35 7.87 11.30
C ILE A 125 6.72 8.48 10.98
N PHE A 126 6.83 9.16 9.85
CA PHE A 126 8.02 9.91 9.45
C PHE A 126 7.64 11.34 9.04
N LYS A 127 8.62 12.25 9.12
CA LYS A 127 8.43 13.67 8.79
C LYS A 127 9.15 14.03 7.51
N VAL A 128 8.53 14.90 6.72
CA VAL A 128 9.15 15.56 5.58
C VAL A 128 9.12 17.07 5.85
N ASN A 129 10.29 17.71 5.76
CA ASN A 129 10.48 19.12 6.09
C ASN A 129 10.60 19.99 4.83
#